data_AF-A0A5R9F159-F1
#
_entry.id   AF-A0A5R9F159-F1
#
_cell.length_a   1.000
_cell.length_b   1.000
_cell.length_c   1.000
_cell.angle_alpha   90.00
_cell.angle_beta   90.00
_cell.angle_gamma   90.00
#
_symmetry.space_group_name_H-M   'P 1'
#
loop_
_entity.id
_entity.type
_entity.pdbx_description
1 polymer ?
#
loop_
_entity_poly.entity_id
_entity_poly.type
_entity_poly.pdbx_seq_one_letter_code
_entity_poly.pdbx_strand_id
1 'polypeptide(L)'
;MKEVFLMKAVASLIGPLIGAHILLAMSFAIYPSSFWPLFTVSSLLLAGYALVKSNIVFKKPSLKYMLISIGSGILLYLAFKAGKAIVVSQIPYFENQLHSLYTLIQPNKSWHYFVLFAVIIPAEELFWRGFIQKKFSLITSSNKAILFAAILYASAHVYSGTVLLVFAALFAGTIWGYLYEKSGNLIVPLISHVLFDYLLLILFPLL
;
A
#
# COMPACT_ATOMS: atom_id res chain seq x y z
N MET A 1 -9.60 -23.61 23.43
CA MET A 1 -8.24 -23.09 23.17
C MET A 1 -8.10 -22.37 21.82
N LYS A 2 -8.49 -22.97 20.69
CA LYS A 2 -8.44 -22.32 19.36
C LYS A 2 -9.28 -21.04 19.24
N GLU A 3 -10.51 -21.03 19.77
CA GLU A 3 -11.38 -19.85 19.73
C GLU A 3 -10.80 -18.66 20.52
N VAL A 4 -10.27 -18.92 21.72
CA VAL A 4 -9.62 -17.89 22.55
C VAL A 4 -8.39 -17.31 21.85
N PHE A 5 -7.61 -18.14 21.14
CA PHE A 5 -6.48 -17.67 20.33
C PHE A 5 -6.95 -16.81 19.15
N LEU A 6 -7.97 -17.26 18.42
CA LEU A 6 -8.54 -16.52 17.29
C LEU A 6 -9.09 -15.16 17.73
N MET A 7 -9.82 -15.11 18.85
CA MET A 7 -10.40 -13.89 19.39
C MET A 7 -9.33 -12.88 19.81
N LYS A 8 -8.24 -13.35 20.44
CA LYS A 8 -7.09 -12.50 20.77
C LYS A 8 -6.36 -12.00 19.53
N ALA A 9 -6.22 -12.82 18.50
CA ALA A 9 -5.60 -12.44 17.24
C ALA A 9 -6.40 -11.34 16.53
N VAL A 10 -7.72 -11.51 16.41
CA VAL A 10 -8.63 -10.51 15.80
C VAL A 10 -8.65 -9.22 16.63
N ALA A 11 -8.79 -9.31 17.95
CA ALA A 11 -8.79 -8.13 18.82
C ALA A 11 -7.49 -7.30 18.68
N SER A 12 -6.35 -7.97 18.44
CA SER A 12 -5.06 -7.30 18.24
C SER A 12 -4.95 -6.47 16.94
N LEU A 13 -5.90 -6.64 16.01
CA LEU A 13 -5.98 -5.89 14.75
C LEU A 13 -6.83 -4.63 14.85
N ILE A 14 -7.79 -4.58 15.77
CA ILE A 14 -8.78 -3.48 15.83
C ILE A 14 -8.10 -2.13 16.08
N GLY A 15 -7.30 -2.03 17.14
CA GLY A 15 -6.57 -0.80 17.50
C GLY A 15 -5.70 -0.24 16.37
N PRO A 16 -4.78 -1.02 15.78
CA PRO A 16 -3.93 -0.52 14.69
C PRO A 16 -4.72 -0.19 13.41
N LEU A 17 -5.82 -0.89 13.12
CA LEU A 17 -6.68 -0.54 11.97
C LEU A 17 -7.39 0.81 12.18
N ILE A 18 -7.95 1.04 13.37
CA ILE A 18 -8.52 2.35 13.73
C ILE A 18 -7.44 3.44 13.63
N GLY A 19 -6.25 3.16 14.16
CA GLY A 19 -5.10 4.06 14.07
C GLY A 19 -4.74 4.40 12.62
N ALA A 20 -4.66 3.39 11.73
CA ALA A 20 -4.39 3.60 10.31
C ALA A 20 -5.46 4.48 9.66
N HIS A 21 -6.74 4.22 9.92
CA HIS A 21 -7.84 5.05 9.39
C HIS A 21 -7.75 6.51 9.87
N ILE A 22 -7.50 6.74 11.16
CA ILE A 22 -7.36 8.10 11.71
C ILE A 22 -6.17 8.81 11.08
N LEU A 23 -5.01 8.16 11.03
CA LEU A 23 -3.77 8.73 10.49
C LEU A 23 -3.89 9.06 8.99
N LEU A 24 -4.51 8.18 8.20
CA LEU A 24 -4.75 8.44 6.78
C LEU A 24 -5.84 9.51 6.58
N ALA A 25 -6.89 9.54 7.39
CA ALA A 25 -7.88 10.61 7.35
C ALA A 25 -7.26 11.98 7.65
N MET A 26 -6.38 12.06 8.67
CA MET A 26 -5.64 13.28 8.98
C MET A 26 -4.77 13.74 7.81
N SER A 27 -4.09 12.80 7.14
CA SER A 27 -3.16 13.09 6.04
C SER A 27 -3.87 13.48 4.75
N PHE A 28 -4.90 12.74 4.33
CA PHE A 28 -5.57 12.92 3.04
C PHE A 28 -6.77 13.87 3.09
N ALA A 29 -7.60 13.82 4.14
CA ALA A 29 -8.89 14.51 4.15
C ALA A 29 -8.92 15.76 5.03
N ILE A 30 -8.35 15.69 6.25
CA ILE A 30 -8.47 16.78 7.23
C ILE A 30 -7.43 17.88 6.97
N TYR A 31 -6.18 17.51 6.68
CA TYR A 31 -5.08 18.45 6.48
C TYR A 31 -4.31 18.21 5.16
N PRO A 32 -4.98 18.21 4.00
CA PRO A 32 -4.35 17.91 2.71
C PRO A 32 -3.21 18.89 2.34
N SER A 33 -3.26 20.15 2.81
CA SER A 33 -2.18 21.12 2.62
C SER A 33 -0.88 20.73 3.33
N SER A 34 -0.96 19.87 4.35
CA SER A 34 0.16 19.30 5.09
C SER A 34 0.32 17.80 4.85
N PHE A 35 -0.11 17.32 3.68
CA PHE A 35 -0.08 15.90 3.31
C PHE A 35 1.29 15.27 3.52
N TRP A 36 2.35 15.84 2.92
CA TRP A 36 3.67 15.20 2.93
C TRP A 36 4.27 15.02 4.34
N PRO A 37 4.29 16.04 5.23
CA PRO A 37 4.75 15.83 6.60
C PRO A 37 3.85 14.84 7.39
N LEU A 38 2.53 15.00 7.30
CA LEU A 38 1.60 14.16 8.07
C LEU A 38 1.59 12.71 7.62
N PHE A 39 1.63 12.46 6.32
CA PHE A 39 1.65 11.11 5.77
C PHE A 39 2.98 10.40 6.06
N THR A 40 4.09 11.15 6.09
CA THR A 40 5.39 10.64 6.54
C THR A 40 5.33 10.20 8.02
N VAL A 41 4.83 11.06 8.90
CA VAL A 41 4.70 10.74 10.35
C VAL A 41 3.72 9.59 10.57
N SER A 42 2.58 9.60 9.89
CA SER A 42 1.59 8.53 9.91
C SER A 42 2.20 7.19 9.52
N SER A 43 2.96 7.17 8.42
CA SER A 43 3.67 5.99 7.93
C SER A 43 4.69 5.48 8.95
N LEU A 44 5.49 6.37 9.54
CA LEU A 44 6.46 6.00 10.58
C LEU A 44 5.81 5.42 11.83
N LEU A 45 4.68 5.97 12.28
CA LEU A 45 3.95 5.45 13.44
C LEU A 45 3.40 4.04 13.17
N LEU A 46 2.82 3.82 11.99
CA LEU A 46 2.30 2.51 11.58
C LEU A 46 3.44 1.48 11.42
N ALA A 47 4.54 1.87 10.80
CA ALA A 47 5.72 1.01 10.65
C ALA A 47 6.35 0.68 12.01
N GLY A 48 6.50 1.67 12.89
CA GLY A 48 7.01 1.49 14.25
C GLY A 48 6.15 0.51 15.05
N TYR A 49 4.82 0.65 14.96
CA TYR A 49 3.89 -0.32 15.57
C TYR A 49 4.09 -1.73 14.99
N ALA A 50 4.20 -1.86 13.66
CA ALA A 50 4.40 -3.15 13.00
C ALA A 50 5.70 -3.83 13.44
N LEU A 51 6.80 -3.09 13.54
CA LEU A 51 8.10 -3.59 13.98
C LEU A 51 8.08 -4.07 15.44
N VAL A 52 7.34 -3.38 16.32
CA VAL A 52 7.20 -3.79 17.73
C VAL A 52 6.31 -5.02 17.87
N LYS A 53 5.28 -5.17 17.03
CA LYS A 53 4.24 -6.21 17.18
C LYS A 53 4.41 -7.43 16.27
N SER A 54 5.33 -7.39 15.31
CA SER A 54 5.60 -8.49 14.38
C SER A 54 7.10 -8.73 14.24
N ASN A 55 7.50 -10.00 14.22
CA ASN A 55 8.86 -10.37 13.88
C ASN A 55 9.06 -10.29 12.35
N ILE A 56 9.51 -9.14 11.86
CA ILE A 56 9.70 -8.91 10.42
C ILE A 56 11.09 -9.39 10.03
N VAL A 57 11.15 -10.29 9.04
CA VAL A 57 12.40 -10.86 8.56
C VAL A 57 12.72 -10.29 7.19
N PHE A 58 13.86 -9.62 7.09
CA PHE A 58 14.40 -9.14 5.82
C PHE A 58 15.43 -10.14 5.31
N LYS A 59 15.27 -10.57 4.06
CA LYS A 59 16.23 -11.47 3.39
C LYS A 59 16.57 -10.90 2.04
N LYS A 60 17.82 -11.06 1.58
CA LYS A 60 18.17 -10.75 0.19
C LYS A 60 17.32 -11.64 -0.74
N PRO A 61 16.52 -11.06 -1.67
CA PRO A 61 15.76 -11.87 -2.62
C PRO A 61 16.70 -12.66 -3.54
N SER A 62 16.26 -13.85 -3.98
CA SER A 62 16.94 -14.56 -5.06
C SER A 62 16.78 -13.82 -6.39
N LEU A 63 17.63 -14.10 -7.37
CA LEU A 63 17.53 -13.50 -8.70
C LEU A 63 16.14 -13.72 -9.32
N LYS A 64 15.56 -14.92 -9.16
CA LYS A 64 14.18 -15.22 -9.58
C LYS A 64 13.18 -14.23 -8.98
N TYR A 65 13.23 -14.00 -7.66
CA TYR A 65 12.30 -13.09 -7.01
C TYR A 65 12.58 -11.62 -7.33
N MET A 66 13.84 -11.23 -7.59
CA MET A 66 14.15 -9.90 -8.12
C MET A 66 13.47 -9.66 -9.47
N LEU A 67 13.61 -10.61 -10.41
CA LEU A 67 12.99 -10.52 -11.74
C LEU A 67 11.45 -10.48 -11.65
N ILE A 68 10.85 -11.30 -10.77
CA ILE A 68 9.40 -11.26 -10.51
C ILE A 68 8.99 -9.90 -9.92
N SER A 69 9.78 -9.32 -9.02
CA SER A 69 9.47 -8.01 -8.43
C SER A 69 9.47 -6.90 -9.48
N ILE A 70 10.49 -6.87 -10.34
CA ILE A 70 10.61 -5.89 -11.42
C ILE A 70 9.48 -6.09 -12.44
N GLY A 71 9.29 -7.34 -12.90
CA GLY A 71 8.25 -7.67 -13.86
C GLY A 71 6.85 -7.32 -13.35
N SER A 72 6.55 -7.63 -12.08
CA SER A 72 5.26 -7.28 -11.49
C SER A 72 5.05 -5.77 -11.36
N GLY A 73 6.06 -4.98 -10.99
CA GLY A 73 5.93 -3.51 -10.93
C GLY A 73 5.63 -2.90 -12.30
N ILE A 74 6.31 -3.37 -13.35
CA ILE A 74 6.06 -2.94 -14.74
C ILE A 74 4.66 -3.37 -15.20
N LEU A 75 4.29 -4.63 -14.99
CA LEU A 75 2.97 -5.15 -15.39
C LEU A 75 1.84 -4.43 -14.66
N LEU A 76 2.03 -4.09 -13.38
CA LEU A 76 1.08 -3.31 -12.60
C LEU A 76 0.93 -1.92 -13.22
N TYR A 77 2.02 -1.23 -13.52
CA TYR A 77 1.96 0.07 -14.20
C TYR A 77 1.21 -0.01 -15.54
N LEU A 78 1.51 -1.00 -16.38
CA LEU A 78 0.84 -1.21 -17.66
C LEU A 78 -0.67 -1.49 -17.48
N ALA A 79 -1.05 -2.27 -16.46
CA ALA A 79 -2.44 -2.54 -16.14
C ALA A 79 -3.19 -1.25 -15.75
N PHE A 80 -2.58 -0.39 -14.94
CA PHE A 80 -3.16 0.90 -14.56
C PHE A 80 -3.24 1.87 -15.73
N LYS A 81 -2.22 1.91 -16.59
CA LYS A 81 -2.23 2.71 -17.82
C LYS A 81 -3.38 2.28 -18.74
N ALA A 82 -3.55 0.98 -18.96
CA ALA A 82 -4.67 0.44 -19.74
C ALA A 82 -6.02 0.74 -19.07
N GLY A 83 -6.11 0.55 -17.76
CA GLY A 83 -7.29 0.87 -16.96
C GLY A 83 -7.71 2.34 -17.09
N LYS A 84 -6.76 3.29 -16.98
CA LYS A 84 -7.00 4.72 -17.21
C LYS A 84 -7.61 4.96 -18.59
N ALA A 85 -7.01 4.41 -19.64
CA ALA A 85 -7.47 4.62 -21.02
C ALA A 85 -8.91 4.14 -21.23
N ILE A 86 -9.28 3.01 -20.64
CA ILE A 86 -10.65 2.45 -20.71
C ILE A 86 -11.62 3.28 -19.87
N VAL A 87 -11.26 3.60 -18.63
CA VAL A 87 -12.16 4.28 -17.68
C VAL A 87 -12.42 5.73 -18.08
N VAL A 88 -11.39 6.47 -18.47
CA VAL A 88 -11.51 7.89 -18.84
C VAL A 88 -12.24 8.06 -20.17
N SER A 89 -12.04 7.15 -21.14
CA SER A 89 -12.78 7.22 -22.42
C SER A 89 -14.28 6.97 -22.27
N GLN A 90 -14.70 6.21 -21.25
CA GLN A 90 -16.11 5.96 -20.96
C GLN A 90 -16.70 6.99 -19.98
N ILE A 91 -15.91 7.45 -19.01
CA ILE A 91 -16.34 8.31 -17.91
C ILE A 91 -15.29 9.42 -17.70
N PRO A 92 -15.40 10.55 -18.44
CA PRO A 92 -14.43 11.65 -18.38
C PRO A 92 -14.28 12.30 -17.01
N TYR A 93 -15.27 12.16 -16.12
CA TYR A 93 -15.21 12.64 -14.73
C TYR A 93 -13.97 12.13 -13.97
N PHE A 94 -13.48 10.93 -14.29
CA PHE A 94 -12.30 10.36 -13.64
C PHE A 94 -10.99 11.07 -13.99
N GLU A 95 -10.93 11.82 -15.09
CA GLU A 95 -9.76 12.63 -15.43
C GLU A 95 -9.53 13.73 -14.38
N ASN A 96 -10.60 14.44 -14.00
CA ASN A 96 -10.54 15.45 -12.95
C ASN A 96 -10.17 14.87 -11.58
N GLN A 97 -10.68 13.67 -11.25
CA GLN A 97 -10.29 12.97 -10.03
C GLN A 97 -8.80 12.59 -10.05
N LEU A 98 -8.29 12.19 -11.21
CA LEU A 98 -6.88 11.82 -11.38
C LEU A 98 -5.97 13.04 -11.22
N HIS A 99 -6.28 14.16 -11.88
CA HIS A 99 -5.54 15.41 -11.72
C HIS A 99 -5.52 15.88 -10.26
N SER A 100 -6.67 15.82 -9.58
CA SER A 100 -6.78 16.19 -8.16
C SER A 100 -5.93 15.29 -7.26
N LEU A 101 -5.93 13.98 -7.53
CA LEU A 101 -5.09 13.01 -6.81
C LEU A 101 -3.60 13.31 -7.03
N TYR A 102 -3.16 13.48 -8.28
CA TYR A 102 -1.75 13.77 -8.60
C TYR A 102 -1.28 15.09 -7.99
N THR A 103 -2.13 16.11 -7.92
CA THR A 103 -1.79 17.38 -7.24
C THR A 103 -1.40 17.16 -5.77
N LEU A 104 -2.00 16.17 -5.11
CA LEU A 104 -1.72 15.82 -3.72
C LEU A 104 -0.50 14.91 -3.57
N ILE A 105 -0.45 13.82 -4.33
CA ILE A 105 0.50 12.71 -4.10
C ILE A 105 1.76 12.76 -4.96
N GLN A 106 1.79 13.57 -6.03
CA GLN A 106 2.97 13.67 -6.88
C GLN A 106 4.07 14.48 -6.17
N PRO A 107 5.28 13.92 -6.00
CA PRO A 107 6.37 14.64 -5.35
C PRO A 107 6.81 15.84 -6.19
N ASN A 108 6.98 17.00 -5.55
CA ASN A 108 7.39 18.26 -6.20
C ASN A 108 8.55 18.98 -5.48
N LYS A 109 8.98 18.49 -4.32
CA LYS A 109 10.16 18.96 -3.57
C LYS A 109 11.11 17.78 -3.37
N SER A 110 12.42 18.02 -3.36
CA SER A 110 13.43 16.96 -3.22
C SER A 110 13.19 16.02 -2.04
N TRP A 111 12.72 16.57 -0.91
CA TRP A 111 12.44 15.76 0.27
C TRP A 111 11.17 14.90 0.14
N HIS A 112 10.20 15.25 -0.72
CA HIS A 112 9.03 14.41 -1.02
C HIS A 112 9.48 13.09 -1.66
N TYR A 113 10.40 13.15 -2.62
CA TYR A 113 10.96 11.96 -3.26
C TYR A 113 11.65 11.06 -2.24
N PHE A 114 12.47 11.65 -1.36
CA PHE A 114 13.15 10.90 -0.32
C PHE A 114 12.14 10.20 0.61
N VAL A 115 11.18 10.93 1.17
CA VAL A 115 10.22 10.32 2.11
C VAL A 115 9.30 9.31 1.42
N LEU A 116 8.92 9.52 0.15
CA LEU A 116 8.10 8.56 -0.59
C LEU A 116 8.79 7.20 -0.68
N PHE A 117 10.01 7.15 -1.22
CA PHE A 117 10.68 5.88 -1.51
C PHE A 117 11.42 5.29 -0.32
N ALA A 118 11.95 6.12 0.58
CA ALA A 118 12.73 5.64 1.73
C ALA A 118 11.90 5.43 2.99
N VAL A 119 10.71 6.04 3.09
CA VAL A 119 9.89 6.01 4.32
C VAL A 119 8.50 5.47 4.07
N ILE A 120 7.69 6.15 3.26
CA ILE A 120 6.25 5.86 3.08
C ILE A 120 6.04 4.48 2.48
N ILE A 121 6.63 4.20 1.31
CA ILE A 121 6.45 2.90 0.65
C ILE A 121 6.97 1.74 1.53
N PRO A 122 8.19 1.79 2.12
CA PRO A 122 8.62 0.77 3.08
C PRO A 122 7.70 0.63 4.28
N ALA A 123 7.21 1.73 4.86
CA ALA A 123 6.32 1.73 6.00
C ALA A 123 4.98 1.05 5.69
N GLU A 124 4.41 1.32 4.51
CA GLU A 124 3.20 0.64 4.05
C GLU A 124 3.40 -0.87 3.90
N GLU A 125 4.52 -1.32 3.31
CA GLU A 125 4.83 -2.75 3.22
C GLU A 125 4.96 -3.38 4.60
N LEU A 126 5.66 -2.71 5.54
CA LEU A 126 5.83 -3.19 6.90
C LEU A 126 4.50 -3.35 7.63
N PHE A 127 3.63 -2.34 7.55
CA PHE A 127 2.36 -2.37 8.24
C PHE A 127 1.37 -3.33 7.58
N TRP A 128 1.10 -3.19 6.29
CA TRP A 128 0.05 -3.94 5.63
C TRP A 128 0.43 -5.40 5.38
N ARG A 129 1.68 -5.71 5.00
CA ARG A 129 2.11 -7.09 4.72
C ARG A 129 2.79 -7.69 5.93
N GLY A 130 3.78 -6.97 6.47
CA GLY A 130 4.60 -7.43 7.60
C GLY A 130 3.82 -7.61 8.91
N PHE A 131 2.71 -6.89 9.09
CA PHE A 131 1.84 -7.00 10.26
C PHE A 131 0.42 -7.47 9.92
N ILE A 132 -0.39 -6.71 9.19
CA ILE A 132 -1.82 -7.03 8.96
C ILE A 132 -1.99 -8.37 8.23
N GLN A 133 -1.45 -8.52 7.02
CA GLN A 133 -1.56 -9.75 6.25
C GLN A 133 -0.96 -10.93 7.01
N LYS A 134 0.25 -10.76 7.57
CA LYS A 134 0.91 -11.81 8.34
C LYS A 134 0.05 -12.33 9.50
N LYS A 135 -0.65 -11.44 10.22
CA LYS A 135 -1.58 -11.84 11.29
C LYS A 135 -2.74 -12.65 10.74
N PHE A 136 -3.32 -12.26 9.60
CA PHE A 136 -4.35 -13.06 8.95
C PHE A 136 -3.83 -14.44 8.50
N SER A 137 -2.61 -14.52 7.96
CA SER A 137 -2.02 -15.80 7.54
C SER A 137 -1.84 -16.80 8.69
N LEU A 138 -1.85 -16.35 9.96
CA LEU A 138 -1.82 -17.23 11.14
C LEU A 138 -3.19 -17.81 11.51
N ILE A 139 -4.28 -17.22 11.02
CA ILE A 139 -5.65 -17.56 11.45
C ILE A 139 -6.58 -17.96 10.30
N THR A 140 -6.16 -17.80 9.04
CA THR A 140 -6.92 -18.17 7.85
C THR A 140 -5.98 -18.67 6.74
N SER A 141 -6.54 -19.10 5.61
CA SER A 141 -5.74 -19.49 4.44
C SER A 141 -5.04 -18.30 3.79
N SER A 142 -3.90 -18.56 3.15
CA SER A 142 -3.09 -17.57 2.43
C SER A 142 -3.91 -16.67 1.50
N ASN A 143 -4.81 -17.25 0.70
CA ASN A 143 -5.65 -16.48 -0.23
C ASN A 143 -6.61 -15.53 0.51
N LYS A 144 -7.20 -15.97 1.62
CA LYS A 144 -8.07 -15.13 2.44
C LYS A 144 -7.28 -14.04 3.16
N ALA A 145 -6.06 -14.34 3.62
CA ALA A 145 -5.20 -13.36 4.25
C ALA A 145 -4.81 -12.23 3.28
N ILE A 146 -4.44 -12.57 2.04
CA ILE A 146 -4.17 -11.60 0.97
C ILE A 146 -5.40 -10.73 0.72
N LEU A 147 -6.56 -11.36 0.50
CA LEU A 147 -7.79 -10.63 0.18
C LEU A 147 -8.22 -9.69 1.32
N PHE A 148 -8.26 -10.17 2.56
CA PHE A 148 -8.66 -9.33 3.70
C PHE A 148 -7.66 -8.20 3.97
N ALA A 149 -6.36 -8.45 3.85
CA ALA A 149 -5.36 -7.40 4.00
C ALA A 149 -5.48 -6.34 2.90
N ALA A 150 -5.71 -6.74 1.64
CA ALA A 150 -5.90 -5.82 0.53
C ALA A 150 -7.18 -4.98 0.68
N ILE A 151 -8.29 -5.57 1.17
CA ILE A 151 -9.52 -4.84 1.47
C ILE A 151 -9.30 -3.80 2.57
N LEU A 152 -8.60 -4.15 3.64
CA LEU A 152 -8.31 -3.24 4.74
C LEU A 152 -7.32 -2.13 4.35
N TYR A 153 -6.35 -2.45 3.50
CA TYR A 153 -5.45 -1.47 2.92
C TYR A 153 -6.22 -0.47 2.05
N ALA A 154 -7.09 -0.96 1.18
CA ALA A 154 -7.95 -0.13 0.34
C ALA A 154 -8.92 0.71 1.18
N SER A 155 -9.51 0.14 2.24
CA SER A 155 -10.44 0.87 3.11
C SER A 155 -9.77 2.04 3.81
N ALA A 156 -8.49 1.93 4.17
CA ALA A 156 -7.77 3.05 4.78
C ALA A 156 -7.53 4.21 3.78
N HIS A 157 -7.58 3.96 2.46
CA HIS A 157 -7.40 4.96 1.42
C HIS A 157 -8.69 5.68 0.98
N VAL A 158 -9.84 5.35 1.57
CA VAL A 158 -11.13 6.02 1.26
C VAL A 158 -11.11 7.53 1.52
N TYR A 159 -10.19 7.99 2.37
CA TYR A 159 -10.02 9.41 2.71
C TYR A 159 -9.30 10.22 1.63
N SER A 160 -8.78 9.57 0.58
CA SER A 160 -8.08 10.24 -0.53
C SER A 160 -8.95 11.15 -1.39
N GLY A 161 -10.27 11.12 -1.20
CA GLY A 161 -11.21 11.91 -1.99
C GLY A 161 -11.46 11.37 -3.39
N THR A 162 -10.91 10.19 -3.73
CA THR A 162 -11.10 9.55 -5.03
C THR A 162 -11.26 8.04 -4.90
N VAL A 163 -12.21 7.50 -5.66
CA VAL A 163 -12.40 6.04 -5.74
C VAL A 163 -11.25 5.38 -6.51
N LEU A 164 -10.54 6.12 -7.36
CA LEU A 164 -9.42 5.61 -8.15
C LEU A 164 -8.29 5.10 -7.24
N LEU A 165 -7.95 5.83 -6.18
CA LEU A 165 -6.90 5.39 -5.24
C LEU A 165 -7.37 4.19 -4.41
N VAL A 166 -8.65 4.10 -4.07
CA VAL A 166 -9.21 2.93 -3.36
C VAL A 166 -9.11 1.67 -4.21
N PHE A 167 -9.51 1.76 -5.48
CA PHE A 167 -9.33 0.65 -6.44
C PHE A 167 -7.86 0.34 -6.68
N ALA A 168 -7.01 1.38 -6.75
CA ALA A 168 -5.58 1.23 -6.89
C ALA A 168 -5.00 0.40 -5.74
N ALA A 169 -5.29 0.82 -4.51
CA ALA A 169 -4.85 0.16 -3.30
C ALA A 169 -5.37 -1.28 -3.21
N LEU A 170 -6.62 -1.54 -3.59
CA LEU A 170 -7.18 -2.90 -3.58
C LEU A 170 -6.44 -3.81 -4.57
N PHE A 171 -6.30 -3.37 -5.82
CA PHE A 171 -5.72 -4.20 -6.87
C PHE A 171 -4.21 -4.38 -6.66
N ALA A 172 -3.47 -3.29 -6.46
CA ALA A 172 -2.04 -3.33 -6.18
C ALA A 172 -1.75 -4.07 -4.86
N GLY A 173 -2.52 -3.79 -3.80
CA GLY A 173 -2.42 -4.48 -2.51
C GLY A 173 -2.62 -5.99 -2.62
N THR A 174 -3.52 -6.45 -3.50
CA THR A 174 -3.69 -7.88 -3.76
C THR A 174 -2.44 -8.48 -4.43
N ILE A 175 -1.87 -7.80 -5.43
CA ILE A 175 -0.66 -8.26 -6.13
C ILE A 175 0.54 -8.28 -5.18
N TRP A 176 0.77 -7.19 -4.45
CA TRP A 176 1.87 -7.12 -3.48
C TRP A 176 1.70 -8.11 -2.33
N GLY A 177 0.46 -8.32 -1.86
CA GLY A 177 0.16 -9.34 -0.86
C GLY A 177 0.45 -10.76 -1.37
N TYR A 178 0.14 -11.05 -2.64
CA TYR A 178 0.50 -12.31 -3.29
C TYR A 178 2.02 -12.47 -3.41
N LEU A 179 2.75 -11.42 -3.81
CA LEU A 179 4.22 -11.44 -3.87
C LEU A 179 4.84 -11.70 -2.50
N TYR A 180 4.33 -11.06 -1.45
CA TYR A 180 4.76 -11.29 -0.07
C TYR A 180 4.55 -12.75 0.34
N GLU A 181 3.34 -13.28 0.14
CA GLU A 181 2.99 -14.64 0.54
C GLU A 181 3.83 -15.70 -0.19
N LYS A 182 4.06 -15.53 -1.51
CA LYS A 182 4.84 -16.48 -2.30
C LYS A 182 6.34 -16.43 -2.00
N SER A 183 6.87 -15.25 -1.72
CA SER A 183 8.29 -15.09 -1.46
C SER A 183 8.68 -15.27 0.01
N GLY A 184 7.73 -15.09 0.93
CA GLY A 184 8.00 -14.99 2.37
C GLY A 184 8.92 -13.83 2.74
N ASN A 185 9.00 -12.79 1.88
CA ASN A 185 10.01 -11.73 1.98
C ASN A 185 9.42 -10.37 1.60
N LEU A 186 9.49 -9.39 2.50
CA LEU A 186 8.97 -8.04 2.24
C LEU A 186 9.76 -7.26 1.20
N ILE A 187 11.02 -7.60 0.93
CA ILE A 187 11.81 -6.89 -0.09
C ILE A 187 11.22 -7.11 -1.50
N VAL A 188 10.58 -8.26 -1.74
CA VAL A 188 9.98 -8.60 -3.04
C VAL A 188 8.81 -7.67 -3.42
N PRO A 189 7.73 -7.56 -2.62
CA PRO A 189 6.68 -6.58 -2.90
C PRO A 189 7.21 -5.14 -2.81
N LEU A 190 8.16 -4.84 -1.92
CA LEU A 190 8.75 -3.49 -1.81
C LEU A 190 9.40 -3.04 -3.12
N ILE A 191 10.22 -3.87 -3.77
CA ILE A 191 10.82 -3.54 -5.07
C ILE A 191 9.74 -3.31 -6.12
N SER A 192 8.72 -4.16 -6.15
CA SER A 192 7.58 -4.03 -7.07
C SER A 192 6.84 -2.70 -6.87
N HIS A 193 6.56 -2.34 -5.61
CA HIS A 193 5.86 -1.13 -5.21
C HIS A 193 6.67 0.13 -5.53
N VAL A 194 7.95 0.19 -5.13
CA VAL A 194 8.85 1.30 -5.46
C VAL A 194 8.93 1.52 -6.98
N LEU A 195 9.07 0.44 -7.76
CA LEU A 195 9.12 0.53 -9.21
C LEU A 195 7.78 1.01 -9.80
N PHE A 196 6.67 0.47 -9.32
CA PHE A 196 5.33 0.89 -9.74
C PHE A 196 5.12 2.39 -9.51
N ASP A 197 5.36 2.89 -8.29
CA ASP A 197 5.18 4.28 -7.93
C ASP A 197 6.17 5.20 -8.67
N TYR A 198 7.41 4.75 -8.88
CA TYR A 198 8.37 5.48 -9.70
C TYR A 198 7.89 5.65 -11.14
N LEU A 199 7.35 4.60 -11.76
CA LEU A 199 6.77 4.69 -13.10
C LEU A 199 5.52 5.57 -13.11
N LEU A 200 4.63 5.38 -12.14
CA LEU A 200 3.31 6.02 -12.05
C LEU A 200 3.38 7.51 -11.71
N LEU A 201 4.29 7.93 -10.83
CA LEU A 201 4.32 9.29 -10.29
C LEU A 201 5.42 10.15 -10.90
N ILE A 202 6.47 9.53 -11.46
CA ILE A 202 7.69 10.26 -11.87
C ILE A 202 8.00 10.04 -13.34
N LEU A 203 8.30 8.81 -13.75
CA LEU A 203 8.86 8.57 -15.08
C LEU A 203 7.81 8.70 -16.18
N PHE A 204 6.61 8.15 -15.95
CA PHE A 204 5.51 8.19 -16.90
C PHE A 204 4.16 8.47 -16.19
N PRO A 205 3.97 9.69 -15.65
CA PRO A 205 2.73 10.08 -15.00
C PRO A 205 1.51 9.81 -15.89
N LEU A 206 0.46 9.23 -15.31
CA LEU A 206 -0.79 8.93 -16.02
C LEU A 206 -1.72 10.13 -16.12
N LEU A 207 -1.19 11.36 -16.09
CA LEU A 207 -1.97 12.57 -16.36
C LEU A 207 -2.38 12.62 -17.83
#